data_AF-A0A968DCX6-F1
#
_entry.id   AF-A0A968DCX6-F1
#
_cell.length_a   1.000
_cell.length_b   1.000
_cell.length_c   1.000
_cell.angle_alpha   90.00
_cell.angle_beta   90.00
_cell.angle_gamma   90.00
#
_symmetry.space_group_name_H-M   'P 1'
#
loop_
_entity.id
_entity.type
_entity.pdbx_description
1 polymer ?
#
loop_
_entity_poly.entity_id
_entity_poly.type
_entity_poly.pdbx_seq_one_letter_code
_entity_poly.pdbx_strand_id
1 'polypeptide(L)'
;AGIEYLLVATDMQDDVRARLGASAWEVVAHGTGDRLEGASLQHPFYDRTVRIVLGEHVTTDAGTGAVHTAPGHGLEDFALG
;
A
#
# COMPACT_ATOMS: atom_id res chain seq x y z
N ALA A 1 -23.27 -0.82 1.12
CA ALA A 1 -21.86 -0.89 0.69
C ALA A 1 -21.59 0.36 -0.13
N GLY A 2 -20.51 1.08 0.19
CA GLY A 2 -20.11 2.30 -0.51
C GLY A 2 -19.13 2.01 -1.65
N ILE A 3 -18.73 3.05 -2.36
CA ILE A 3 -17.59 2.98 -3.29
C ILE A 3 -16.31 2.98 -2.46
N GLU A 4 -15.44 2.00 -2.68
CA GLU A 4 -14.12 1.91 -2.06
C GLU A 4 -13.06 2.15 -3.12
N TYR A 5 -12.03 2.92 -2.76
CA TYR A 5 -10.86 3.15 -3.61
C TYR A 5 -9.67 2.43 -3.00
N LEU A 6 -8.95 1.70 -3.84
CA LEU A 6 -7.73 1.00 -3.46
C LEU A 6 -6.53 1.60 -4.18
N LEU A 7 -5.43 1.75 -3.45
CA LEU A 7 -4.12 2.03 -4.01
C LEU A 7 -3.36 0.72 -4.13
N VAL A 8 -3.02 0.33 -5.36
CA VAL A 8 -2.32 -0.91 -5.68
C VAL A 8 -1.32 -0.60 -6.78
N ALA A 9 -0.14 -1.22 -6.74
CA ALA A 9 0.80 -1.15 -7.85
C ALA A 9 0.16 -1.72 -9.13
N THR A 10 0.33 -1.01 -10.25
CA THR A 10 -0.29 -1.35 -11.53
C THR A 10 -0.03 -2.79 -11.95
N ASP A 11 1.21 -3.26 -11.79
CA ASP A 11 1.64 -4.61 -12.17
C ASP A 11 0.95 -5.73 -11.36
N MET A 12 0.33 -5.38 -10.23
CA MET A 12 -0.20 -6.33 -9.24
C MET A 12 -1.73 -6.28 -9.13
N GLN A 13 -2.38 -5.39 -9.90
CA GLN A 13 -3.82 -5.15 -9.77
C GLN A 13 -4.66 -6.40 -10.05
N ASP A 14 -4.26 -7.23 -11.01
CA ASP A 14 -5.04 -8.41 -11.42
C ASP A 14 -5.00 -9.49 -10.34
N ASP A 15 -3.83 -9.72 -9.74
CA ASP A 15 -3.65 -10.63 -8.61
C ASP A 15 -4.44 -10.16 -7.38
N VAL A 16 -4.40 -8.86 -7.09
CA VAL A 16 -5.16 -8.28 -5.98
C VAL A 16 -6.66 -8.40 -6.23
N ARG A 17 -7.13 -8.05 -7.43
CA ARG A 17 -8.54 -8.19 -7.83
C ARG A 17 -9.03 -9.63 -7.67
N ALA A 18 -8.24 -10.60 -8.12
CA ALA A 18 -8.57 -12.02 -8.01
C ALA A 18 -8.67 -12.46 -6.55
N ARG A 19 -7.71 -12.06 -5.70
CA ARG A 19 -7.70 -12.39 -4.26
C ARG A 19 -8.88 -11.78 -3.51
N LEU A 20 -9.30 -10.57 -3.87
CA LEU A 20 -10.46 -9.90 -3.28
C LEU A 20 -11.81 -10.45 -3.79
N GLY A 21 -11.81 -11.25 -4.85
CA GLY A 21 -13.04 -11.71 -5.50
C GLY A 21 -13.89 -10.56 -6.06
N ALA A 22 -13.24 -9.44 -6.43
CA ALA A 22 -13.94 -8.23 -6.84
C ALA A 22 -14.55 -8.39 -8.24
N SER A 23 -15.89 -8.45 -8.28
CA SER A 23 -16.67 -8.57 -9.53
C SER A 23 -16.62 -7.29 -10.37
N ALA A 24 -16.54 -6.13 -9.72
CA ALA A 24 -16.35 -4.83 -10.34
C ALA A 24 -14.97 -4.26 -9.96
N TRP A 25 -14.21 -3.84 -10.96
CA TRP A 25 -12.91 -3.20 -10.81
C TRP A 25 -12.75 -2.15 -11.91
N GLU A 26 -12.47 -0.92 -11.54
CA GLU A 26 -12.26 0.18 -12.46
C GLU A 26 -11.00 0.94 -12.02
N VAL A 27 -10.12 1.18 -12.97
CA VAL A 27 -8.93 2.00 -12.74
C VAL A 27 -9.28 3.44 -13.06
N VAL A 28 -9.36 4.27 -12.00
CA VAL A 28 -9.80 5.67 -12.11
C VAL A 28 -8.64 6.68 -12.17
N ALA A 29 -7.44 6.28 -11.76
CA ALA A 29 -6.24 7.12 -11.77
C ALA A 29 -4.95 6.29 -11.73
N HIS A 30 -3.86 6.86 -12.26
CA HIS A 30 -2.49 6.36 -12.10
C HIS A 30 -1.59 7.46 -11.52
N GLY A 31 -0.55 7.06 -10.79
CA GLY A 31 0.46 7.95 -10.25
C GLY A 31 1.67 7.18 -9.76
N THR A 32 2.77 7.89 -9.55
CA THR A 32 4.00 7.33 -8.99
C THR A 32 3.98 7.40 -7.46
N GLY A 33 4.66 6.45 -6.81
CA GLY A 33 4.66 6.30 -5.36
C GLY A 33 5.24 7.52 -4.60
N ASP A 34 6.21 8.22 -5.20
CA ASP A 34 6.81 9.45 -4.64
C ASP A 34 5.78 10.55 -4.38
N ARG A 35 4.69 10.59 -5.15
CA ARG A 35 3.61 11.58 -4.94
C ARG A 35 2.82 11.33 -3.66
N LEU A 36 2.96 10.15 -3.06
CA LEU A 36 2.29 9.76 -1.82
C LEU A 36 3.20 9.90 -0.59
N GLU A 37 4.48 10.21 -0.77
CA GLU A 37 5.44 10.32 0.33
C GLU A 37 4.98 11.36 1.35
N GLY A 38 5.04 10.99 2.64
CA GLY A 38 4.62 11.84 3.75
C GLY A 38 3.11 11.94 3.96
N ALA A 39 2.28 11.38 3.06
CA ALA A 39 0.83 11.35 3.25
C ALA A 39 0.46 10.63 4.54
N SER A 40 -0.50 11.20 5.27
CA SER A 40 -0.98 10.68 6.55
C SER A 40 -2.13 9.70 6.34
N LEU A 41 -2.03 8.51 6.94
CA LEU A 41 -3.04 7.47 6.90
C LEU A 41 -3.49 7.14 8.33
N GLN A 42 -4.77 6.86 8.53
CA GLN A 42 -5.26 6.32 9.79
C GLN A 42 -4.94 4.82 9.86
N HIS A 43 -4.35 4.38 10.96
CA HIS A 43 -4.12 2.95 11.19
C HIS A 43 -5.47 2.22 11.33
N PRO A 44 -5.67 1.06 10.68
CA PRO A 44 -6.98 0.40 10.65
C PRO A 44 -7.45 -0.12 12.02
N PHE A 45 -6.52 -0.37 12.96
CA PHE A 45 -6.83 -0.96 14.28
C PHE A 45 -6.58 -0.05 15.47
N TYR A 46 -5.84 1.05 15.29
CA TYR A 46 -5.40 1.90 16.40
C TYR A 46 -5.78 3.34 16.10
N ASP A 47 -6.06 4.12 17.14
CA ASP A 47 -6.25 5.57 17.00
C ASP A 47 -4.89 6.28 16.83
N ARG A 48 -4.27 6.05 15.68
CA ARG A 48 -2.92 6.45 15.34
C ARG A 48 -2.86 6.82 13.87
N THR A 49 -2.22 7.94 13.57
CA THR A 49 -1.83 8.30 12.21
C THR A 49 -0.44 7.73 11.90
N VAL A 50 -0.29 7.15 10.72
CA VAL A 50 0.99 6.72 10.14
C VAL A 50 1.29 7.52 8.88
N ARG A 51 2.55 7.52 8.44
CA ARG A 51 2.97 8.22 7.22
C ARG A 51 3.46 7.22 6.19
N ILE A 52 3.22 7.53 4.92
CA ILE A 52 3.84 6.82 3.81
C ILE A 52 5.30 7.27 3.71
N VAL A 53 6.21 6.31 3.57
CA VAL A 53 7.64 6.52 3.34
C VAL A 53 8.06 5.74 2.10
N LEU A 54 9.09 6.22 1.39
CA LEU A 54 9.67 5.50 0.27
C LEU A 54 10.66 4.45 0.79
N GLY A 55 10.60 3.24 0.22
CA GLY A 55 11.50 2.14 0.56
C GLY A 55 12.06 1.51 -0.70
N GLU A 56 13.39 1.44 -0.80
CA GLU A 56 14.07 0.81 -1.96
C GLU A 56 13.89 -0.70 -2.01
N HIS A 57 13.51 -1.32 -0.89
CA HIS A 57 13.25 -2.76 -0.79
C HIS A 57 11.86 -3.16 -1.30
N VAL A 58 11.01 -2.21 -1.68
CA VAL A 58 9.67 -2.48 -2.19
C VAL A 58 9.75 -2.92 -3.65
N THR A 59 9.30 -4.13 -3.94
CA THR A 59 9.22 -4.67 -5.32
C THR A 59 7.78 -4.96 -5.71
N THR A 60 7.55 -5.22 -7.00
CA THR A 60 6.25 -5.63 -7.54
C THR A 60 6.10 -7.14 -7.70
N ASP A 61 6.99 -7.93 -7.07
CA ASP A 61 6.99 -9.40 -7.19
C ASP A 61 5.88 -10.07 -6.37
N ALA A 62 5.50 -9.47 -5.23
CA ALA A 62 4.49 -10.03 -4.32
C ALA A 62 3.82 -8.98 -3.42
N GLY A 63 2.52 -9.17 -3.14
CA GLY A 63 1.74 -8.26 -2.28
C GLY A 63 0.86 -7.29 -3.08
N THR A 64 0.95 -5.99 -2.76
CA THR A 64 0.15 -4.91 -3.38
C THR A 64 1.00 -3.73 -3.88
N GLY A 65 2.33 -3.81 -3.71
CA GLY A 65 3.26 -2.70 -3.93
C GLY A 65 3.34 -1.70 -2.76
N ALA A 66 2.70 -2.01 -1.64
CA ALA A 66 2.85 -1.30 -0.37
C ALA A 66 3.24 -2.29 0.73
N VAL A 67 4.27 -1.95 1.51
CA VAL A 67 4.79 -2.77 2.60
C VAL A 67 4.43 -2.13 3.94
N HIS A 68 3.95 -2.94 4.88
CA HIS A 68 3.77 -2.49 6.25
C HIS A 68 5.11 -2.51 6.99
N THR A 69 5.58 -1.34 7.43
CA THR A 69 6.81 -1.20 8.21
C THR A 69 6.58 -1.46 9.70
N ALA A 70 7.28 -2.45 10.25
CA ALA A 70 7.27 -2.82 11.66
C ALA A 70 8.71 -2.77 12.25
N PRO A 71 9.18 -1.61 12.75
CA PRO A 71 10.58 -1.40 13.16
C PRO A 71 11.12 -2.37 14.23
N GLY A 72 10.24 -3.00 15.02
CA GLY A 72 10.61 -4.00 16.01
C GLY A 72 10.83 -5.42 15.46
N HIS A 73 10.59 -5.65 14.16
CA HIS A 73 10.52 -6.99 13.57
C HIS A 73 11.32 -7.16 12.25
N GLY A 74 11.97 -6.10 11.75
CA GLY A 74 12.81 -6.15 10.55
C GLY A 74 13.92 -5.10 10.59
N LEU A 75 15.11 -5.43 10.08
CA LEU A 75 16.26 -4.52 10.07
C LEU A 75 16.01 -3.36 9.09
N GLU A 76 15.43 -3.68 7.94
CA GLU A 76 15.03 -2.73 6.91
C GLU A 76 13.95 -1.76 7.43
N ASP A 77 13.01 -2.29 8.21
CA ASP A 77 11.96 -1.49 8.85
C ASP A 77 12.50 -0.59 9.96
N PHE A 78 13.48 -1.07 10.73
CA PHE A 78 14.15 -0.28 11.76
C PHE A 78 14.90 0.93 11.17
N ALA A 79 15.50 0.77 10.00
CA ALA A 79 16.21 1.86 9.33
C ALA A 79 15.27 2.98 8.82
N LEU A 80 13.98 2.66 8.61
CA LEU A 80 12.97 3.58 8.08
C LEU A 80 12.06 4.20 9.15
N GLY A 81 11.88 3.53 10.30
CA GLY A 81 10.97 3.93 11.38
C GLY A 81 11.57 4.92 12.38
#